data_AF-A0A949FKB3-F1
#
_entry.id   AF-A0A949FKB3-F1
#
_cell.length_a   1.000
_cell.length_b   1.000
_cell.length_c   1.000
_cell.angle_alpha   90.00
_cell.angle_beta   90.00
_cell.angle_gamma   90.00
#
_symmetry.space_group_name_H-M   'P 1'
#
loop_
_entity.id
_entity.type
_entity.pdbx_description
1 polymer ?
#
loop_
_entity_poly.entity_id
_entity_poly.type
_entity_poly.pdbx_seq_one_letter_code
_entity_poly.pdbx_strand_id
1 'polypeptide(L)'
;MITIHAKDYQKVLQEIRSSMALAQDKIARSKVEMAWKIGRVIEKTLPQSDKEKYGQKLVEQLERDVSINASTLYKMHSFYQSYPKLPKDDPKLNWSHYRVLSGVKDVEKRRMLEDLTTQNLLSSAELQKEVTKGKKSAPKPQQKKGEIQPTRGKIFTYKIIDLDKLGKGLIDCGFKIFREVKEVLPKDSQVVFVSKKNDRYSLRKSNIHPQQIYTYKAFLKRVVDGDTLHAYIDLGFGMFHEEIIRLAKINTSEAKTDGGKVAKVELEKILNSVPFFILKSIKTDIFNRYVADIFLPENAEEDDLQKVANDGIYLNQMLLDRGLAEIF
;
A
#
# COMPACT_ATOMS: atom_id res chain seq x y z
N MET A 1 -17.47 9.69 -40.08
CA MET A 1 -17.37 8.55 -39.15
C MET A 1 -16.22 7.68 -39.61
N ILE A 2 -15.15 7.55 -38.81
CA ILE A 2 -14.03 6.65 -39.13
C ILE A 2 -14.37 5.30 -38.50
N THR A 3 -14.80 4.35 -39.31
CA THR A 3 -15.08 2.97 -38.88
C THR A 3 -13.76 2.21 -38.89
N ILE A 4 -13.15 2.00 -37.72
CA ILE A 4 -11.96 1.13 -37.61
C ILE A 4 -12.42 -0.31 -37.85
N HIS A 5 -11.89 -0.98 -38.86
CA HIS A 5 -12.19 -2.40 -39.11
C HIS A 5 -11.76 -3.24 -37.90
N ALA A 6 -12.56 -4.25 -37.53
CA ALA A 6 -12.33 -5.07 -36.33
C ALA A 6 -10.94 -5.73 -36.27
N LYS A 7 -10.34 -6.08 -37.41
CA LYS A 7 -8.96 -6.62 -37.49
C LYS A 7 -7.90 -5.56 -37.16
N ASP A 8 -8.12 -4.31 -37.58
CA ASP A 8 -7.21 -3.19 -37.30
C ASP A 8 -7.29 -2.80 -35.82
N TYR A 9 -8.48 -2.84 -35.22
CA TYR A 9 -8.65 -2.59 -33.79
C TYR A 9 -7.97 -3.66 -32.92
N GLN A 10 -8.04 -4.95 -33.28
CA GLN A 10 -7.33 -6.01 -32.56
C GLN A 10 -5.80 -5.85 -32.63
N LYS A 11 -5.28 -5.43 -33.79
CA LYS A 11 -3.85 -5.13 -33.96
C LYS A 11 -3.41 -3.98 -33.05
N VAL A 12 -4.18 -2.89 -33.02
CA VAL A 12 -3.94 -1.75 -32.12
C VAL A 12 -3.99 -2.18 -30.65
N LEU A 13 -4.98 -2.99 -30.25
CA LEU A 13 -5.07 -3.50 -28.88
C LEU A 13 -3.87 -4.37 -28.51
N GLN A 14 -3.41 -5.24 -29.41
CA GLN A 14 -2.25 -6.08 -29.18
C GLN A 14 -0.97 -5.24 -29.03
N GLU A 15 -0.80 -4.22 -29.88
CA GLU A 15 0.33 -3.29 -29.81
C GLU A 15 0.36 -2.53 -28.48
N ILE A 16 -0.76 -1.94 -28.06
CA ILE A 16 -0.90 -1.25 -26.77
C ILE A 16 -0.56 -2.20 -25.60
N ARG A 17 -1.14 -3.41 -25.59
CA ARG A 17 -0.90 -4.40 -24.54
C ARG A 17 0.57 -4.81 -24.48
N SER A 18 1.22 -4.94 -25.63
CA SER A 18 2.63 -5.30 -25.71
C SER A 18 3.52 -4.18 -25.18
N SER A 19 3.25 -2.92 -25.53
CA SER A 19 3.96 -1.77 -24.97
C SER A 19 3.78 -1.65 -23.46
N MET A 20 2.58 -1.89 -22.95
CA MET A 20 2.31 -1.90 -21.51
C MET A 20 3.06 -3.02 -20.79
N ALA A 21 3.08 -4.23 -21.35
CA ALA A 21 3.83 -5.37 -20.79
C ALA A 21 5.34 -5.08 -20.73
N LEU A 22 5.91 -4.56 -21.82
CA LEU A 22 7.32 -4.16 -21.88
C LEU A 22 7.67 -3.10 -20.81
N ALA A 23 6.78 -2.12 -20.60
CA ALA A 23 6.97 -1.11 -19.57
C ALA A 23 6.93 -1.73 -18.16
N GLN A 24 6.01 -2.66 -17.91
CA GLN A 24 5.91 -3.37 -16.64
C GLN A 24 7.13 -4.23 -16.36
N ASP A 25 7.63 -4.97 -17.34
CA ASP A 25 8.84 -5.81 -17.22
C ASP A 25 10.06 -4.95 -16.88
N LYS A 26 10.23 -3.80 -17.57
CA LYS A 26 11.30 -2.85 -17.28
C LYS A 26 11.22 -2.29 -15.86
N ILE A 27 10.02 -1.96 -15.38
CA ILE A 27 9.81 -1.50 -14.00
C ILE A 27 10.12 -2.62 -13.00
N ALA A 28 9.65 -3.85 -13.27
CA ALA A 28 9.89 -5.00 -12.41
C ALA A 28 11.39 -5.29 -12.28
N ARG A 29 12.11 -5.28 -13.40
CA ARG A 29 13.56 -5.43 -13.43
C ARG A 29 14.27 -4.32 -12.68
N SER A 30 13.91 -3.06 -12.91
CA SER A 30 14.51 -1.91 -12.21
C SER A 30 14.36 -2.02 -10.69
N LYS A 31 13.23 -2.56 -10.22
CA LYS A 31 13.00 -2.81 -8.78
C LYS A 31 13.93 -3.89 -8.22
N VAL A 32 14.18 -4.98 -8.96
CA VAL A 32 15.13 -6.03 -8.55
C VAL A 32 16.54 -5.44 -8.44
N GLU A 33 16.97 -4.68 -9.44
CA GLU A 33 18.30 -4.04 -9.44
C GLU A 33 18.46 -3.05 -8.29
N MET A 34 17.44 -2.22 -8.06
CA MET A 34 17.43 -1.25 -6.97
C MET A 34 17.55 -1.95 -5.61
N ALA A 35 16.72 -2.97 -5.36
CA ALA A 35 16.75 -3.74 -4.11
C ALA A 35 18.12 -4.40 -3.87
N TRP A 36 18.70 -5.01 -4.92
CA TRP A 36 20.03 -5.61 -4.83
C TRP A 36 21.13 -4.57 -4.54
N LYS A 37 21.08 -3.41 -5.22
CA LYS A 37 22.05 -2.31 -5.02
C LYS A 37 21.98 -1.77 -3.59
N ILE A 38 20.77 -1.55 -3.06
CA ILE A 38 20.58 -1.11 -1.67
C ILE A 38 21.14 -2.15 -0.71
N GLY A 39 20.82 -3.43 -0.89
CA GLY A 39 21.35 -4.50 -0.05
C GLY A 39 22.88 -4.58 -0.05
N ARG A 40 23.51 -4.38 -1.22
CA ARG A 40 24.97 -4.31 -1.36
C ARG A 40 25.56 -3.11 -0.60
N VAL A 41 24.92 -1.94 -0.69
CA VAL A 41 25.37 -0.74 0.04
C VAL A 41 25.31 -1.00 1.54
N ILE A 42 24.20 -1.55 2.04
CA ILE A 42 24.05 -1.90 3.45
C ILE A 42 25.15 -2.88 3.89
N GLU A 43 25.36 -4.00 3.19
CA GLU A 43 26.39 -4.99 3.58
C GLU A 43 27.80 -4.40 3.60
N LYS A 44 28.13 -3.49 2.67
CA LYS A 44 29.45 -2.82 2.63
C LYS A 44 29.67 -1.83 3.77
N THR A 45 28.60 -1.23 4.29
CA THR A 45 28.67 -0.22 5.36
C THR A 45 28.73 -0.85 6.75
N LEU A 46 28.33 -2.12 6.91
CA LEU A 46 28.35 -2.79 8.21
C LEU A 46 29.79 -3.23 8.59
N PRO A 47 30.34 -2.75 9.73
CA PRO A 47 31.65 -3.17 10.20
C PRO A 47 31.64 -4.65 10.62
N GLN A 48 32.72 -5.38 10.30
CA GLN A 48 32.86 -6.82 10.59
C GLN A 48 32.75 -7.16 12.08
N SER A 49 33.11 -6.25 12.98
CA SER A 49 33.20 -6.49 14.42
C SER A 49 31.90 -6.27 15.20
N ASP A 50 30.90 -5.58 14.63
CA ASP A 50 29.73 -5.12 15.41
C ASP A 50 28.44 -5.03 14.57
N LYS A 51 28.23 -6.01 13.69
CA LYS A 51 27.14 -6.03 12.69
C LYS A 51 25.74 -5.87 13.28
N GLU A 52 25.46 -6.43 14.45
CA GLU A 52 24.11 -6.41 15.04
C GLU A 52 23.72 -5.03 15.57
N LYS A 53 24.52 -4.43 16.45
CA LYS A 53 24.21 -3.12 17.06
C LYS A 53 24.36 -1.97 16.06
N TYR A 54 25.41 -1.99 15.25
CA TYR A 54 25.63 -0.96 14.24
C TYR A 54 24.59 -1.07 13.11
N GLY A 55 24.21 -2.29 12.73
CA GLY A 55 23.20 -2.52 11.70
C GLY A 55 21.82 -2.04 12.10
N GLN A 56 21.41 -2.20 13.37
CA GLN A 56 20.15 -1.65 13.85
C GLN A 56 20.12 -0.12 13.77
N LYS A 57 21.14 0.57 14.30
CA LYS A 57 21.21 2.04 14.26
C LYS A 57 21.25 2.58 12.83
N LEU A 58 22.00 1.93 11.94
CA LEU A 58 22.09 2.31 10.53
C LEU A 58 20.72 2.18 9.84
N VAL A 59 20.01 1.07 10.04
CA VAL A 59 18.70 0.84 9.43
C VAL A 59 17.65 1.82 9.97
N GLU A 60 17.67 2.14 11.27
CA GLU A 60 16.79 3.15 11.87
C GLU A 60 17.03 4.56 11.32
N GLN A 61 18.29 4.93 11.04
CA GLN A 61 18.63 6.19 10.37
C GLN A 61 18.14 6.21 8.92
N LEU A 62 18.43 5.15 8.17
CA LEU A 62 18.00 5.03 6.78
C LEU A 62 16.48 5.07 6.64
N GLU A 63 15.72 4.45 7.55
CA GLU A 63 14.25 4.51 7.52
C GLU A 63 13.72 5.94 7.56
N ARG A 64 14.34 6.81 8.38
CA ARG A 64 13.97 8.23 8.46
C ARG A 64 14.35 9.00 7.19
N ASP A 65 15.56 8.76 6.67
CA ASP A 65 16.14 9.61 5.63
C ASP A 65 15.66 9.25 4.21
N VAL A 66 15.43 7.97 3.92
CA VAL A 66 15.01 7.50 2.58
C VAL A 66 13.54 7.09 2.50
N SER A 67 12.78 7.22 3.60
CA SER A 67 11.36 6.83 3.68
C SER A 67 11.09 5.36 3.29
N ILE A 68 12.07 4.47 3.48
CA ILE A 68 11.93 3.01 3.29
C ILE A 68 11.93 2.36 4.67
N ASN A 69 10.88 1.62 5.01
CA ASN A 69 10.78 1.00 6.34
C ASN A 69 11.93 0.01 6.63
N ALA A 70 12.38 -0.06 7.88
CA ALA A 70 13.45 -0.95 8.34
C ALA A 70 13.29 -2.41 7.87
N SER A 71 12.10 -2.97 7.96
CA SER A 71 11.82 -4.35 7.52
C SER A 71 12.12 -4.58 6.04
N THR A 72 11.94 -3.57 5.20
CA THR A 72 12.23 -3.64 3.76
C THR A 72 13.73 -3.51 3.51
N LEU A 73 14.41 -2.63 4.25
CA LEU A 73 15.86 -2.50 4.20
C LEU A 73 16.56 -3.82 4.59
N TYR A 74 16.10 -4.48 5.66
CA TYR A 74 16.58 -5.81 6.04
C TYR A 74 16.34 -6.87 4.96
N LYS A 75 15.19 -6.85 4.29
CA LYS A 75 14.91 -7.78 3.18
C LYS A 75 15.80 -7.51 1.97
N MET A 76 16.08 -6.25 1.64
CA MET A 76 17.03 -5.87 0.59
C MET A 76 18.45 -6.33 0.93
N HIS A 77 18.86 -6.15 2.19
CA HIS A 77 20.14 -6.63 2.70
C HIS A 77 20.26 -8.15 2.62
N SER A 78 19.26 -8.88 3.12
CA SER A 78 19.18 -10.35 3.03
C SER A 78 19.18 -10.85 1.58
N PHE A 79 18.57 -10.10 0.66
CA PHE A 79 18.60 -10.43 -0.77
C PHE A 79 20.02 -10.39 -1.32
N TYR A 80 20.80 -9.35 -1.01
CA TYR A 80 22.21 -9.31 -1.43
C TYR A 80 23.04 -10.44 -0.79
N GLN A 81 22.80 -10.76 0.48
CA GLN A 81 23.49 -11.87 1.15
C GLN A 81 23.19 -13.22 0.48
N SER A 82 21.94 -13.41 0.06
CA SER A 82 21.49 -14.62 -0.63
C SER A 82 21.99 -14.68 -2.07
N TYR A 83 22.09 -13.53 -2.75
CA TYR A 83 22.53 -13.40 -4.14
C TYR A 83 23.70 -12.42 -4.25
N PRO A 84 24.94 -12.87 -3.98
CA PRO A 84 26.12 -11.99 -4.02
C PRO A 84 26.40 -11.38 -5.41
N LYS A 85 25.81 -11.96 -6.47
CA LYS A 85 25.76 -11.40 -7.82
C LYS A 85 24.31 -11.08 -8.16
N LEU A 86 24.09 -9.95 -8.80
CA LEU A 86 22.78 -9.54 -9.30
C LEU A 86 22.22 -10.67 -10.19
N PRO A 87 21.02 -11.21 -9.88
CA PRO A 87 20.42 -12.24 -10.71
C PRO A 87 20.25 -11.76 -12.16
N LYS A 88 20.37 -12.72 -13.09
CA LYS A 88 20.10 -12.47 -14.52
C LYS A 88 18.67 -11.95 -14.68
N ASP A 89 18.47 -11.14 -15.70
CA ASP A 89 17.14 -10.63 -16.02
C ASP A 89 16.23 -11.79 -16.44
N ASP A 90 15.19 -12.03 -15.67
CA ASP A 90 14.11 -12.97 -15.98
C ASP A 90 12.79 -12.21 -15.71
N PRO A 91 11.99 -11.91 -16.74
CA PRO A 91 10.74 -11.17 -16.57
C PRO A 91 9.74 -11.91 -15.66
N LYS A 92 9.92 -13.22 -15.44
CA LYS A 92 9.09 -14.03 -14.57
C LYS A 92 9.44 -13.86 -13.08
N LEU A 93 10.66 -13.37 -12.78
CA LEU A 93 11.16 -13.19 -11.41
C LEU A 93 11.35 -11.70 -11.07
N ASN A 94 10.32 -11.11 -10.49
CA ASN A 94 10.38 -9.76 -9.92
C ASN A 94 10.82 -9.73 -8.43
N TRP A 95 10.95 -8.52 -7.87
CA TRP A 95 11.36 -8.29 -6.47
C TRP A 95 10.52 -9.06 -5.43
N SER A 96 9.21 -9.24 -5.64
CA SER A 96 8.38 -9.99 -4.71
C SER A 96 8.79 -11.46 -4.60
N HIS A 97 9.22 -12.08 -5.70
CA HIS A 97 9.77 -13.45 -5.68
C HIS A 97 11.11 -13.50 -4.94
N TYR A 98 12.02 -12.59 -5.28
CA TYR A 98 13.33 -12.55 -4.62
C TYR A 98 13.22 -12.28 -3.12
N ARG A 99 12.24 -11.51 -2.68
CA ARG A 99 11.94 -11.32 -1.25
C ARG A 99 11.60 -12.64 -0.53
N VAL A 100 10.90 -13.55 -1.20
CA VAL A 100 10.57 -14.89 -0.68
C VAL A 100 11.78 -15.82 -0.75
N LEU A 101 12.44 -15.87 -1.90
CA LEU A 101 13.60 -16.72 -2.16
C LEU A 101 14.77 -16.41 -1.22
N SER A 102 14.99 -15.13 -0.90
CA SER A 102 16.06 -14.69 0.02
C SER A 102 15.84 -15.17 1.46
N GLY A 103 14.60 -15.52 1.83
CA GLY A 103 14.31 -16.17 3.10
C GLY A 103 14.74 -17.64 3.14
N VAL A 104 15.00 -18.27 1.99
CA VAL A 104 15.42 -19.67 1.87
C VAL A 104 16.94 -19.76 2.00
N LYS A 105 17.41 -20.12 3.19
CA LYS A 105 18.86 -20.22 3.49
C LYS A 105 19.56 -21.30 2.67
N ASP A 106 18.88 -22.41 2.41
CA ASP A 106 19.38 -23.52 1.60
C ASP A 106 19.48 -23.11 0.11
N VAL A 107 20.70 -23.18 -0.44
CA VAL A 107 21.01 -22.71 -1.80
C VAL A 107 20.37 -23.60 -2.86
N GLU A 108 20.42 -24.92 -2.70
CA GLU A 108 19.87 -25.87 -3.68
C GLU A 108 18.35 -25.82 -3.69
N LYS A 109 17.73 -25.74 -2.51
CA LYS A 109 16.27 -25.54 -2.40
C LYS A 109 15.84 -24.22 -3.03
N ARG A 110 16.60 -23.13 -2.82
CA ARG A 110 16.30 -21.83 -3.42
C ARG A 110 16.37 -21.89 -4.94
N ARG A 111 17.40 -22.52 -5.50
CA ARG A 111 17.56 -22.70 -6.94
C ARG A 111 16.44 -23.54 -7.54
N MET A 112 16.08 -24.66 -6.91
CA MET A 112 14.93 -25.47 -7.31
C MET A 112 13.64 -24.65 -7.34
N LEU A 113 13.41 -23.79 -6.34
CA LEU A 113 12.23 -22.94 -6.26
C LEU A 113 12.24 -21.82 -7.31
N GLU A 114 13.39 -21.27 -7.66
CA GLU A 114 13.54 -20.36 -8.81
C GLU A 114 13.13 -21.05 -10.10
N ASP A 115 13.68 -22.23 -10.38
CA ASP A 115 13.36 -23.00 -11.58
C ASP A 115 11.87 -23.37 -11.62
N LEU A 116 11.31 -23.82 -10.50
CA LEU A 116 9.88 -24.11 -10.37
C LEU A 116 9.01 -22.88 -10.64
N THR A 117 9.42 -21.72 -10.15
CA THR A 117 8.71 -20.43 -10.35
C THR A 117 8.74 -20.03 -11.82
N THR A 118 9.91 -20.11 -12.47
CA THR A 118 10.10 -19.74 -13.87
C THR A 118 9.41 -20.72 -14.84
N GLN A 119 9.35 -22.00 -14.50
CA GLN A 119 8.68 -23.03 -15.32
C GLN A 119 7.15 -22.96 -15.20
N ASN A 120 6.62 -22.79 -13.99
CA ASN A 120 5.19 -22.83 -13.74
C ASN A 120 4.54 -21.44 -13.65
N LEU A 121 5.32 -20.38 -13.86
CA LEU A 121 4.88 -18.98 -13.74
C LEU A 121 4.22 -18.70 -12.38
N LEU A 122 4.82 -19.25 -11.32
CA LEU A 122 4.29 -19.09 -9.97
C LEU A 122 4.31 -17.62 -9.59
N SER A 123 3.25 -17.19 -8.94
CA SER A 123 3.23 -15.92 -8.23
C SER A 123 4.00 -16.02 -6.90
N SER A 124 4.39 -14.88 -6.33
CA SER A 124 5.29 -14.82 -5.16
C SER A 124 4.77 -15.56 -3.92
N ALA A 125 3.47 -15.69 -3.73
CA ALA A 125 2.83 -16.40 -2.63
C ALA A 125 2.51 -17.86 -2.97
N GLU A 126 2.30 -18.22 -4.25
CA GLU A 126 2.40 -19.62 -4.67
C GLU A 126 3.81 -20.16 -4.36
N LEU A 127 4.85 -19.40 -4.71
CA LEU A 127 6.22 -19.68 -4.31
C LEU A 127 6.39 -19.72 -2.77
N GLN A 128 5.79 -18.78 -2.03
CA GLN A 128 5.81 -18.80 -0.56
C GLN A 128 5.16 -20.08 0.00
N LYS A 129 4.08 -20.58 -0.61
CA LYS A 129 3.45 -21.85 -0.24
C LYS A 129 4.38 -23.03 -0.50
N GLU A 130 5.04 -23.07 -1.65
CA GLU A 130 6.02 -24.12 -1.98
C GLU A 130 7.21 -24.14 -1.00
N VAL A 131 7.70 -22.95 -0.60
CA VAL A 131 8.73 -22.84 0.46
C VAL A 131 8.27 -23.52 1.75
N THR A 132 6.99 -23.38 2.10
CA THR A 132 6.39 -23.92 3.33
C THR A 132 5.90 -25.37 3.24
N LYS A 133 5.70 -25.92 2.03
CA LYS A 133 5.09 -27.26 1.77
C LYS A 133 5.89 -28.45 2.33
N GLY A 134 7.18 -28.26 2.65
CA GLY A 134 8.03 -29.27 3.28
C GLY A 134 8.02 -29.30 4.82
N LYS A 135 7.33 -28.34 5.47
CA LYS A 135 7.06 -28.42 6.91
C LYS A 135 5.73 -29.16 7.08
N LYS A 136 5.75 -30.39 7.62
CA LYS A 136 4.52 -31.10 8.02
C LYS A 136 3.62 -30.12 8.78
N SER A 137 2.56 -29.67 8.14
CA SER A 137 1.57 -28.84 8.77
C SER A 137 0.63 -29.81 9.50
N ALA A 138 0.88 -30.01 10.79
CA ALA A 138 -0.23 -30.28 11.69
C ALA A 138 -1.30 -29.19 11.44
N PRO A 139 -2.61 -29.47 11.61
CA PRO A 139 -3.61 -28.41 11.57
C PRO A 139 -3.11 -27.29 12.48
N LYS A 140 -2.81 -26.12 11.89
CA LYS A 140 -2.27 -25.00 12.65
C LYS A 140 -3.25 -24.77 13.80
N PRO A 141 -2.80 -24.80 15.08
CA PRO A 141 -3.64 -24.32 16.16
C PRO A 141 -4.08 -22.92 15.75
N GLN A 142 -5.36 -22.61 15.90
CA GLN A 142 -5.89 -21.26 15.71
C GLN A 142 -5.01 -20.31 16.53
N GLN A 143 -4.08 -19.62 15.88
CA GLN A 143 -3.23 -18.62 16.53
C GLN A 143 -4.17 -17.52 17.02
N LYS A 144 -4.02 -17.12 18.29
CA LYS A 144 -4.62 -15.88 18.80
C LYS A 144 -4.37 -14.79 17.78
N LYS A 145 -5.43 -14.29 17.17
CA LYS A 145 -5.37 -13.25 16.14
C LYS A 145 -4.76 -12.03 16.79
N GLY A 146 -3.61 -11.59 16.30
CA GLY A 146 -2.95 -10.41 16.84
C GLY A 146 -3.86 -9.21 16.64
N GLU A 147 -4.03 -8.42 17.69
CA GLU A 147 -4.77 -7.16 17.65
C GLU A 147 -3.88 -6.09 17.02
N ILE A 148 -4.36 -5.46 15.95
CA ILE A 148 -3.67 -4.35 15.30
C ILE A 148 -4.31 -3.02 15.70
N GLN A 149 -3.50 -2.07 16.16
CA GLN A 149 -3.98 -0.77 16.58
C GLN A 149 -4.31 0.11 15.37
N PRO A 150 -5.54 0.65 15.23
CA PRO A 150 -5.90 1.53 14.13
C PRO A 150 -5.28 2.92 14.29
N THR A 151 -4.95 3.56 13.17
CA THR A 151 -4.66 4.99 13.12
C THR A 151 -5.94 5.72 12.77
N ARG A 152 -6.50 6.49 13.70
CA ARG A 152 -7.73 7.30 13.48
C ARG A 152 -7.39 8.76 13.24
N GLY A 153 -8.35 9.54 12.74
CA GLY A 153 -8.13 10.95 12.43
C GLY A 153 -9.39 11.76 12.24
N LYS A 154 -9.24 13.04 11.94
CA LYS A 154 -10.37 13.98 11.79
C LYS A 154 -10.67 14.26 10.33
N ILE A 155 -11.94 14.10 9.95
CA ILE A 155 -12.40 14.38 8.59
C ILE A 155 -12.23 15.85 8.23
N PHE A 156 -12.03 16.12 6.94
CA PHE A 156 -11.94 17.48 6.37
C PHE A 156 -10.91 18.37 7.08
N THR A 157 -9.81 17.78 7.54
CA THR A 157 -8.64 18.50 8.04
C THR A 157 -7.48 18.37 7.07
N TYR A 158 -6.82 19.49 6.78
CA TYR A 158 -5.81 19.60 5.73
C TYR A 158 -4.61 20.35 6.22
N LYS A 159 -3.44 19.99 5.68
CA LYS A 159 -2.20 20.70 5.98
C LYS A 159 -2.16 22.00 5.21
N ILE A 160 -1.76 23.07 5.86
CA ILE A 160 -1.47 24.34 5.20
C ILE A 160 -0.12 24.23 4.49
N ILE A 161 -0.06 24.67 3.24
CA ILE A 161 1.19 24.92 2.55
C ILE A 161 1.24 26.42 2.29
N ASP A 162 2.08 27.11 3.06
CA ASP A 162 2.39 28.49 2.78
C ASP A 162 3.45 28.54 1.68
N LEU A 163 3.04 29.02 0.50
CA LEU A 163 3.97 29.34 -0.57
C LEU A 163 4.13 30.86 -0.58
N ASP A 164 4.92 31.38 0.37
CA ASP A 164 5.30 32.79 0.47
C ASP A 164 5.79 33.37 -0.88
N LYS A 165 6.37 32.52 -1.74
CA LYS A 165 6.87 32.88 -3.08
C LYS A 165 5.78 33.13 -4.14
N LEU A 166 4.54 32.67 -3.92
CA LEU A 166 3.43 32.80 -4.89
C LEU A 166 2.34 33.77 -4.42
N GLY A 167 2.41 34.28 -3.18
CA GLY A 167 1.37 35.14 -2.60
C GLY A 167 0.01 34.47 -2.48
N LYS A 168 -0.03 33.13 -2.50
CA LYS A 168 -1.24 32.31 -2.54
C LYS A 168 -1.24 31.31 -1.40
N GLY A 169 -2.37 31.22 -0.70
CA GLY A 169 -2.60 30.18 0.29
C GLY A 169 -2.98 28.86 -0.38
N LEU A 170 -2.20 27.81 -0.13
CA LEU A 170 -2.55 26.45 -0.56
C LEU A 170 -2.87 25.56 0.63
N ILE A 171 -3.78 24.62 0.41
CA ILE A 171 -3.98 23.48 1.30
C ILE A 171 -3.61 22.19 0.57
N ASP A 172 -3.01 21.27 1.30
CA ASP A 172 -2.71 19.92 0.84
C ASP A 172 -3.91 19.02 1.15
N CYS A 173 -4.64 18.64 0.11
CA CYS A 173 -5.78 17.74 0.19
C CYS A 173 -5.36 16.26 0.26
N GLY A 174 -4.07 15.97 0.45
CA GLY A 174 -3.51 14.64 0.30
C GLY A 174 -3.39 14.24 -1.17
N PHE A 175 -2.88 13.04 -1.41
CA PHE A 175 -2.77 12.46 -2.76
C PHE A 175 -1.98 13.30 -3.78
N LYS A 176 -1.12 14.21 -3.30
CA LYS A 176 -0.40 15.22 -4.12
C LYS A 176 -1.36 16.20 -4.84
N ILE A 177 -2.53 16.43 -4.26
CA ILE A 177 -3.54 17.36 -4.75
C ILE A 177 -3.53 18.59 -3.86
N PHE A 178 -3.26 19.74 -4.46
CA PHE A 178 -3.21 21.03 -3.77
C PHE A 178 -4.38 21.90 -4.22
N ARG A 179 -4.98 22.61 -3.28
CA ARG A 179 -6.09 23.54 -3.56
C ARG A 179 -5.72 24.95 -3.12
N GLU A 180 -5.88 25.90 -4.03
CA GLU A 180 -5.80 27.32 -3.71
C GLU A 180 -7.05 27.75 -2.93
N VAL A 181 -6.82 28.48 -1.85
CA VAL A 181 -7.88 29.04 -1.01
C VAL A 181 -7.78 30.56 -1.01
N LYS A 182 -8.94 31.22 -1.13
CA LYS A 182 -9.04 32.69 -1.13
C LYS A 182 -9.07 33.29 0.28
N GLU A 183 -9.29 32.47 1.29
CA GLU A 183 -9.32 32.88 2.68
C GLU A 183 -7.92 33.06 3.24
N VAL A 184 -7.75 34.00 4.18
CA VAL A 184 -6.49 34.23 4.86
C VAL A 184 -6.19 33.02 5.75
N LEU A 185 -5.08 32.35 5.48
CA LEU A 185 -4.64 31.19 6.25
C LEU A 185 -4.08 31.64 7.62
N PRO A 186 -4.39 30.90 8.70
CA PRO A 186 -3.78 31.17 10.01
C PRO A 186 -2.27 30.90 9.94
N LYS A 187 -1.45 31.96 10.09
CA LYS A 187 0.03 31.86 10.06
C LYS A 187 0.62 31.05 11.23
N ASP A 188 -0.14 30.91 12.30
CA ASP A 188 0.23 30.23 13.54
C ASP A 188 -0.34 28.80 13.63
N SER A 189 -0.72 28.21 12.48
CA SER A 189 -1.23 26.85 12.40
C SER A 189 -0.66 26.11 11.20
N GLN A 190 -0.42 24.81 11.37
CA GLN A 190 -0.01 23.92 10.28
C GLN A 190 -1.20 23.17 9.66
N VAL A 191 -2.36 23.19 10.31
CA VAL A 191 -3.53 22.39 9.94
C VAL A 191 -4.80 23.23 10.05
N VAL A 192 -5.63 23.16 9.02
CA VAL A 192 -6.95 23.80 8.98
C VAL A 192 -8.04 22.76 8.99
N PHE A 193 -9.11 23.05 9.73
CA PHE A 193 -10.39 22.36 9.60
C PHE A 193 -11.26 23.11 8.61
N VAL A 194 -11.83 22.38 7.65
CA VAL A 194 -12.74 22.93 6.65
C VAL A 194 -14.16 22.60 7.05
N SER A 195 -14.99 23.63 7.15
CA SER A 195 -16.44 23.47 7.33
C SER A 195 -17.19 24.10 6.17
N LYS A 196 -18.27 23.46 5.75
CA LYS A 196 -19.16 23.96 4.69
C LYS A 196 -20.43 24.51 5.35
N LYS A 197 -20.77 25.77 5.09
CA LYS A 197 -22.09 26.38 5.42
C LYS A 197 -22.62 27.11 4.20
N ASN A 198 -23.86 26.83 3.78
CA ASN A 198 -24.51 27.47 2.63
C ASN A 198 -23.61 27.54 1.38
N ASP A 199 -23.02 26.40 1.01
CA ASP A 199 -22.05 26.26 -0.11
C ASP A 199 -20.77 27.09 -0.05
N ARG A 200 -20.51 27.79 1.06
CA ARG A 200 -19.22 28.42 1.33
C ARG A 200 -18.40 27.56 2.27
N TYR A 201 -17.17 27.28 1.86
CA TYR A 201 -16.16 26.66 2.71
C TYR A 201 -15.52 27.73 3.57
N SER A 202 -15.34 27.44 4.85
CA SER A 202 -14.57 28.28 5.77
C SER A 202 -13.49 27.46 6.46
N LEU A 203 -12.31 28.07 6.55
CA LEU A 203 -11.11 27.52 7.18
C LEU A 203 -11.03 28.00 8.62
N ARG A 204 -10.84 27.06 9.54
CA ARG A 204 -10.60 27.36 10.95
C ARG A 204 -9.28 26.73 11.38
N LYS A 205 -8.56 27.42 12.26
CA LYS A 205 -7.39 26.87 12.93
C LYS A 205 -7.74 25.53 13.58
N SER A 206 -6.88 24.54 13.38
CA SER A 206 -6.96 23.26 14.06
C SER A 206 -5.69 23.03 14.87
N ASN A 207 -5.84 22.54 16.09
CA ASN A 207 -4.72 22.17 16.97
C ASN A 207 -4.39 20.67 16.88
N ILE A 208 -4.88 20.01 15.84
CA ILE A 208 -4.77 18.56 15.66
C ILE A 208 -3.37 18.19 15.18
N HIS A 209 -2.86 17.08 15.68
CA HIS A 209 -1.53 16.61 15.31
C HIS A 209 -1.47 16.30 13.81
N PRO A 210 -0.39 16.66 13.07
CA PRO A 210 -0.29 16.39 11.64
C PRO A 210 -0.48 14.93 11.22
N GLN A 211 -0.26 13.98 12.13
CA GLN A 211 -0.52 12.55 11.87
C GLN A 211 -2.01 12.17 11.88
N GLN A 212 -2.89 13.05 12.36
CA GLN A 212 -4.34 12.82 12.45
C GLN A 212 -5.13 13.41 11.27
N ILE A 213 -4.46 14.03 10.29
CA ILE A 213 -5.06 14.59 9.06
C ILE A 213 -5.16 13.55 7.93
N TYR A 214 -5.77 13.86 6.80
CA TYR A 214 -5.95 12.91 5.68
C TYR A 214 -6.88 11.72 6.02
N THR A 215 -8.00 12.05 6.66
CA THR A 215 -9.15 11.18 6.86
C THR A 215 -10.29 11.62 5.95
N TYR A 216 -10.86 10.71 5.17
CA TYR A 216 -11.80 11.02 4.10
C TYR A 216 -13.01 10.09 4.11
N LYS A 217 -14.15 10.60 3.65
CA LYS A 217 -15.25 9.75 3.21
C LYS A 217 -14.88 9.14 1.85
N ALA A 218 -15.14 7.85 1.67
CA ALA A 218 -14.83 7.16 0.44
C ALA A 218 -15.92 6.13 0.07
N PHE A 219 -15.97 5.81 -1.21
CA PHE A 219 -16.94 4.90 -1.81
C PHE A 219 -16.20 3.82 -2.60
N LEU A 220 -16.68 2.59 -2.51
CA LEU A 220 -16.08 1.49 -3.26
C LEU A 220 -16.39 1.67 -4.75
N LYS A 221 -15.35 1.68 -5.58
CA LYS A 221 -15.49 1.50 -7.04
C LYS A 221 -15.47 0.02 -7.38
N ARG A 222 -14.45 -0.69 -6.91
CA ARG A 222 -14.30 -2.16 -7.02
C ARG A 222 -13.20 -2.65 -6.10
N VAL A 223 -13.25 -3.93 -5.73
CA VAL A 223 -12.12 -4.58 -5.06
C VAL A 223 -11.13 -5.09 -6.11
N VAL A 224 -9.84 -4.85 -5.88
CA VAL A 224 -8.76 -5.29 -6.77
C VAL A 224 -8.35 -6.72 -6.38
N ASP A 225 -8.00 -6.91 -5.11
CA ASP A 225 -7.67 -8.19 -4.47
C ASP A 225 -8.05 -8.16 -2.98
N GLY A 226 -7.71 -9.20 -2.20
CA GLY A 226 -8.16 -9.35 -0.82
C GLY A 226 -7.68 -8.25 0.16
N ASP A 227 -6.69 -7.44 -0.19
CA ASP A 227 -6.21 -6.32 0.62
C ASP A 227 -6.07 -5.00 -0.14
N THR A 228 -6.55 -4.92 -1.38
CA THR A 228 -6.43 -3.75 -2.23
C THR A 228 -7.77 -3.39 -2.84
N LEU A 229 -8.19 -2.13 -2.65
CA LEU A 229 -9.46 -1.61 -3.14
C LEU A 229 -9.23 -0.40 -4.05
N HIS A 230 -10.15 -0.19 -4.99
CA HIS A 230 -10.21 1.00 -5.82
C HIS A 230 -11.39 1.84 -5.33
N ALA A 231 -11.13 3.09 -4.94
CA ALA A 231 -12.14 3.93 -4.29
C ALA A 231 -12.26 5.32 -4.92
N TYR A 232 -13.47 5.87 -4.83
CA TYR A 232 -13.72 7.30 -4.96
C TYR A 232 -13.59 7.95 -3.59
N ILE A 233 -12.68 8.90 -3.45
CA ILE A 233 -12.33 9.56 -2.19
C ILE A 233 -12.84 11.00 -2.26
N ASP A 234 -13.73 11.36 -1.33
CA ASP A 234 -14.22 12.72 -1.18
C ASP A 234 -13.15 13.55 -0.46
N LEU A 235 -12.45 14.40 -1.22
CA LEU A 235 -11.43 15.30 -0.69
C LEU A 235 -12.03 16.57 -0.10
N GLY A 236 -13.34 16.64 0.06
CA GLY A 236 -14.08 17.85 0.37
C GLY A 236 -14.16 18.76 -0.85
N PHE A 237 -14.74 19.94 -0.67
CA PHE A 237 -14.80 20.97 -1.70
C PHE A 237 -15.48 20.60 -3.03
N GLY A 238 -16.32 19.55 -3.03
CA GLY A 238 -16.93 19.00 -4.25
C GLY A 238 -15.93 18.28 -5.15
N MET A 239 -14.75 17.92 -4.63
CA MET A 239 -13.70 17.21 -5.35
C MET A 239 -13.68 15.74 -4.96
N PHE A 240 -13.67 14.88 -5.97
CA PHE A 240 -13.46 13.45 -5.80
C PHE A 240 -12.17 13.03 -6.47
N HIS A 241 -11.42 12.15 -5.80
CA HIS A 241 -10.21 11.54 -6.33
C HIS A 241 -10.39 10.02 -6.44
N GLU A 242 -10.01 9.44 -7.57
CA GLU A 242 -10.05 8.00 -7.78
C GLU A 242 -8.66 7.43 -7.48
N GLU A 243 -8.56 6.47 -6.55
CA GLU A 243 -7.26 5.94 -6.12
C GLU A 243 -7.30 4.46 -5.72
N ILE A 244 -6.18 3.76 -5.96
CA ILE A 244 -5.96 2.39 -5.51
C ILE A 244 -5.32 2.41 -4.12
N ILE A 245 -6.00 1.80 -3.17
CA ILE A 245 -5.67 1.82 -1.75
C ILE A 245 -5.37 0.41 -1.28
N ARG A 246 -4.22 0.25 -0.62
CA ARG A 246 -3.85 -0.98 0.08
C ARG A 246 -4.20 -0.89 1.56
N LEU A 247 -4.81 -1.93 2.10
CA LEU A 247 -5.10 -2.04 3.52
C LEU A 247 -3.80 -2.13 4.33
N ALA A 248 -3.70 -1.32 5.37
CA ALA A 248 -2.53 -1.27 6.23
C ALA A 248 -2.44 -2.47 7.17
N LYS A 249 -1.21 -2.83 7.55
CA LYS A 249 -0.88 -3.80 8.62
C LYS A 249 -1.33 -5.24 8.37
N ILE A 250 -1.98 -5.51 7.24
CA ILE A 250 -2.46 -6.83 6.87
C ILE A 250 -1.98 -7.22 5.47
N ASN A 251 -1.96 -8.52 5.22
CA ASN A 251 -1.72 -9.09 3.91
C ASN A 251 -2.70 -10.23 3.67
N THR A 252 -3.34 -10.24 2.52
CA THR A 252 -4.15 -11.39 2.11
C THR A 252 -3.33 -12.40 1.31
N SER A 253 -3.88 -13.61 1.20
CA SER A 253 -3.38 -14.58 0.24
C SER A 253 -3.43 -13.99 -1.18
N GLU A 254 -2.49 -14.39 -2.05
CA GLU A 254 -2.43 -13.87 -3.41
C GLU A 254 -3.73 -14.05 -4.19
N ALA A 255 -4.08 -13.04 -4.98
CA ALA A 255 -5.35 -12.92 -5.70
C ALA A 255 -5.72 -14.15 -6.55
N LYS A 256 -4.72 -14.87 -7.08
CA LYS A 256 -4.93 -16.07 -7.92
C LYS A 256 -5.22 -17.34 -7.11
N THR A 257 -4.84 -17.36 -5.84
CA THR A 257 -5.07 -18.51 -4.95
C THR A 257 -6.51 -18.54 -4.45
N ASP A 258 -7.01 -19.70 -4.06
CA ASP A 258 -8.39 -19.81 -3.56
C ASP A 258 -8.63 -18.97 -2.31
N GLY A 259 -7.64 -18.88 -1.41
CA GLY A 259 -7.70 -17.98 -0.26
C GLY A 259 -7.79 -16.50 -0.66
N GLY A 260 -7.07 -16.07 -1.70
CA GLY A 260 -7.14 -14.70 -2.21
C GLY A 260 -8.45 -14.39 -2.91
N LYS A 261 -9.03 -15.36 -3.64
CA LYS A 261 -10.36 -15.24 -4.24
C LYS A 261 -11.44 -15.12 -3.18
N VAL A 262 -11.39 -15.95 -2.14
CA VAL A 262 -12.32 -15.90 -1.00
C VAL A 262 -12.20 -14.56 -0.28
N ALA A 263 -10.98 -14.12 0.04
CA ALA A 263 -10.76 -12.83 0.69
C ALA A 263 -11.30 -11.65 -0.15
N LYS A 264 -11.08 -11.67 -1.46
CA LYS A 264 -11.63 -10.68 -2.38
C LYS A 264 -13.16 -10.67 -2.36
N VAL A 265 -13.82 -11.82 -2.52
CA VAL A 265 -15.29 -11.91 -2.54
C VAL A 265 -15.89 -11.45 -1.23
N GLU A 266 -15.29 -11.82 -0.09
CA GLU A 266 -15.77 -11.38 1.22
C GLU A 266 -15.57 -9.87 1.42
N LEU A 267 -14.42 -9.33 0.99
CA LEU A 267 -14.18 -7.88 1.02
C LEU A 267 -15.18 -7.12 0.14
N GLU A 268 -15.52 -7.64 -1.04
CA GLU A 268 -16.57 -7.10 -1.92
C GLU A 268 -17.93 -7.10 -1.23
N LYS A 269 -18.32 -8.22 -0.59
CA LYS A 269 -19.58 -8.30 0.14
C LYS A 269 -19.65 -7.29 1.29
N ILE A 270 -18.59 -7.20 2.09
CA ILE A 270 -18.50 -6.27 3.21
C ILE A 270 -18.66 -4.83 2.71
N LEU A 271 -17.87 -4.42 1.73
CA LEU A 271 -17.85 -3.02 1.29
C LEU A 271 -19.08 -2.62 0.46
N ASN A 272 -19.74 -3.57 -0.22
CA ASN A 272 -21.01 -3.31 -0.90
C ASN A 272 -22.21 -3.26 0.07
N SER A 273 -22.05 -3.75 1.30
CA SER A 273 -23.11 -3.71 2.32
C SER A 273 -23.21 -2.36 3.04
N VAL A 274 -22.25 -1.46 2.81
CA VAL A 274 -22.22 -0.13 3.44
C VAL A 274 -22.29 0.97 2.37
N PRO A 275 -22.97 2.10 2.63
CA PRO A 275 -23.10 3.18 1.66
C PRO A 275 -21.80 3.97 1.45
N PHE A 276 -20.90 3.95 2.43
CA PHE A 276 -19.57 4.56 2.38
C PHE A 276 -18.66 3.92 3.43
N PHE A 277 -17.38 4.27 3.39
CA PHE A 277 -16.44 4.00 4.48
C PHE A 277 -15.54 5.21 4.73
N ILE A 278 -14.96 5.29 5.91
CA ILE A 278 -13.94 6.27 6.22
C ILE A 278 -12.56 5.68 5.93
N LEU A 279 -11.79 6.40 5.14
CA LEU A 279 -10.42 6.06 4.77
C LEU A 279 -9.45 7.00 5.49
N LYS A 280 -8.48 6.42 6.19
CA LYS A 280 -7.37 7.15 6.80
C LYS A 280 -6.06 6.77 6.12
N SER A 281 -5.55 7.67 5.28
CA SER A 281 -4.27 7.48 4.61
C SER A 281 -3.12 7.62 5.61
N ILE A 282 -2.20 6.66 5.63
CA ILE A 282 -1.09 6.59 6.58
C ILE A 282 0.22 7.00 5.89
N LYS A 283 0.51 6.35 4.77
CA LYS A 283 1.75 6.52 4.01
C LYS A 283 1.58 6.03 2.59
N THR A 284 2.60 6.30 1.79
CA THR A 284 2.77 5.64 0.50
C THR A 284 3.82 4.54 0.67
N ASP A 285 3.58 3.37 0.07
CA ASP A 285 4.58 2.31 0.04
C ASP A 285 5.66 2.54 -1.03
N ILE A 286 6.67 1.67 -1.08
CA ILE A 286 7.77 1.74 -2.06
C ILE A 286 7.33 1.59 -3.53
N PHE A 287 6.07 1.22 -3.77
CA PHE A 287 5.47 1.13 -5.10
C PHE A 287 4.56 2.31 -5.40
N ASN A 288 4.67 3.36 -4.60
CA ASN A 288 3.86 4.56 -4.68
C ASN A 288 2.35 4.28 -4.51
N ARG A 289 1.97 3.19 -3.83
CA ARG A 289 0.57 2.88 -3.48
C ARG A 289 0.23 3.49 -2.13
N TYR A 290 -0.96 4.08 -2.01
CA TYR A 290 -1.41 4.60 -0.72
C TYR A 290 -1.84 3.45 0.19
N VAL A 291 -1.38 3.51 1.43
CA VAL A 291 -1.66 2.52 2.48
C VAL A 291 -2.56 3.16 3.52
N ALA A 292 -3.70 2.53 3.82
CA ALA A 292 -4.74 3.13 4.65
C ALA A 292 -5.37 2.17 5.67
N ASP A 293 -5.86 2.75 6.76
CA ASP A 293 -6.83 2.12 7.65
C ASP A 293 -8.25 2.48 7.20
N ILE A 294 -9.17 1.50 7.23
CA ILE A 294 -10.56 1.67 6.79
C ILE A 294 -11.52 1.42 7.95
N PHE A 295 -12.50 2.31 8.11
CA PHE A 295 -13.54 2.24 9.14
C PHE A 295 -14.93 2.23 8.51
N LEU A 296 -15.75 1.27 8.92
CA LEU A 296 -17.11 1.09 8.41
C LEU A 296 -18.13 1.64 9.40
N PRO A 297 -19.26 2.18 8.94
CA PRO A 297 -20.37 2.51 9.82
C PRO A 297 -20.96 1.22 10.44
N GLU A 298 -21.44 1.31 11.68
CA GLU A 298 -22.07 0.16 12.36
C GLU A 298 -23.46 -0.17 11.78
N ASN A 299 -24.16 0.84 11.27
CA ASN A 299 -25.45 0.70 10.62
C ASN A 299 -25.49 1.54 9.33
N ALA A 300 -26.34 1.16 8.38
CA ALA A 300 -26.39 1.81 7.07
C ALA A 300 -27.00 3.22 7.08
N GLU A 301 -27.65 3.62 8.19
CA GLU A 301 -28.28 4.93 8.36
C GLU A 301 -27.33 5.97 8.99
N GLU A 302 -26.18 5.55 9.51
CA GLU A 302 -25.20 6.41 10.14
C GLU A 302 -24.61 7.40 9.12
N ASP A 303 -24.87 8.69 9.33
CA ASP A 303 -24.40 9.78 8.47
C ASP A 303 -23.32 10.65 9.14
N ASP A 304 -23.05 10.48 10.45
CA ASP A 304 -21.97 11.17 11.15
C ASP A 304 -20.62 10.57 10.78
N LEU A 305 -20.00 11.18 9.78
CA LEU A 305 -18.68 10.83 9.27
C LEU A 305 -17.59 10.85 10.36
N GLN A 306 -17.66 11.76 11.34
CA GLN A 306 -16.64 11.85 12.38
C GLN A 306 -16.83 10.77 13.44
N LYS A 307 -18.08 10.40 13.75
CA LYS A 307 -18.39 9.24 14.58
C LYS A 307 -17.86 7.95 13.94
N VAL A 308 -18.09 7.73 12.64
CA VAL A 308 -17.53 6.56 11.93
C VAL A 308 -15.99 6.59 11.94
N ALA A 309 -15.36 7.76 11.81
CA ALA A 309 -13.90 7.87 11.89
C ALA A 309 -13.34 7.51 13.29
N ASN A 310 -14.06 7.84 14.36
CA ASN A 310 -13.66 7.61 15.74
C ASN A 310 -13.95 6.19 16.22
N ASP A 311 -15.14 5.68 15.91
CA ASP A 311 -15.70 4.49 16.58
C ASP A 311 -16.11 3.40 15.58
N GLY A 312 -16.09 3.69 14.28
CA GLY A 312 -16.49 2.75 13.23
C GLY A 312 -15.67 1.45 13.25
N ILE A 313 -16.31 0.39 12.75
CA ILE A 313 -15.78 -0.97 12.69
C ILE A 313 -14.49 -0.96 11.87
N TYR A 314 -13.40 -1.39 12.49
CA TYR A 314 -12.10 -1.40 11.83
C TYR A 314 -11.97 -2.60 10.88
N LEU A 315 -12.08 -2.32 9.58
CA LEU A 315 -12.10 -3.34 8.54
C LEU A 315 -10.85 -4.22 8.54
N ASN A 316 -9.66 -3.63 8.72
CA ASN A 316 -8.42 -4.38 8.62
C ASN A 316 -8.34 -5.45 9.73
N GLN A 317 -8.75 -5.11 10.96
CA GLN A 317 -8.87 -6.08 12.05
C GLN A 317 -9.97 -7.10 11.77
N MET A 318 -11.12 -6.68 11.24
CA MET A 318 -12.20 -7.61 10.87
C MET A 318 -11.75 -8.68 9.86
N LEU A 319 -10.88 -8.35 8.91
CA LEU A 319 -10.33 -9.33 7.97
C LEU A 319 -9.40 -10.35 8.66
N LEU A 320 -8.61 -9.92 9.64
CA LEU A 320 -7.85 -10.84 10.51
C LEU A 320 -8.81 -11.73 11.31
N ASP A 321 -9.83 -11.14 11.92
CA ASP A 321 -10.88 -11.79 12.72
C ASP A 321 -11.74 -12.77 11.93
N ARG A 322 -11.77 -12.66 10.60
CA ARG A 322 -12.41 -13.65 9.72
C ARG A 322 -11.42 -14.65 9.12
N GLY A 323 -10.13 -14.55 9.43
CA GLY A 323 -9.08 -15.42 8.87
C GLY A 323 -8.84 -15.20 7.38
N LEU A 324 -9.21 -14.02 6.86
CA LEU A 324 -9.07 -13.65 5.46
C LEU A 324 -7.70 -13.01 5.18
N ALA A 325 -7.03 -12.52 6.23
CA ALA A 325 -5.72 -11.90 6.16
C ALA A 325 -4.79 -12.38 7.30
N GLU A 326 -3.50 -12.15 7.13
CA GLU A 326 -2.46 -12.26 8.16
C GLU A 326 -1.84 -10.88 8.44
N ILE A 327 -1.22 -10.70 9.60
CA ILE A 327 -0.50 -9.46 9.94
C ILE A 327 0.72 -9.33 9.02
N PHE A 328 0.92 -8.14 8.47
CA PHE A 328 1.98 -7.81 7.50
C PHE A 328 3.39 -7.78 8.10
#